data_AF-A0A5R2MTW0-F1
#
_entry.id   AF-A0A5R2MTW0-F1
#
_cell.length_a   1.000
_cell.length_b   1.000
_cell.length_c   1.000
_cell.angle_alpha   90.00
_cell.angle_beta   90.00
_cell.angle_gamma   90.00
#
_symmetry.space_group_name_H-M   'P 1'
#
loop_
_entity.id
_entity.type
_entity.pdbx_description
1 polymer ?
#
loop_
_entity_poly.entity_id
_entity_poly.type
_entity_poly.pdbx_seq_one_letter_code
_entity_poly.pdbx_strand_id
1 'polypeptide(L)' 'MATTYFTSDHEWLRVEGGTATVGITDYAQEQLGDLVFVELPETGKKRAKG' A
#
# COMPACT_ATOMS: atom_id res chain seq x y z
N MET A 1 14.17 6.14 11.70
CA MET A 1 13.00 7.04 11.67
C MET A 1 12.07 6.54 10.59
N ALA A 2 10.78 6.45 10.88
CA ALA A 2 9.76 6.04 9.93
C ALA A 2 9.19 7.28 9.22
N THR A 3 8.94 7.18 7.93
CA THR A 3 8.24 8.24 7.19
C THR A 3 7.08 7.64 6.43
N THR A 4 5.88 8.20 6.62
CA THR A 4 4.66 7.76 5.94
C THR A 4 4.32 8.74 4.82
N TYR A 5 4.03 8.21 3.64
CA TYR A 5 3.63 8.94 2.45
C TYR A 5 2.23 8.49 2.01
N PHE A 6 1.54 9.34 1.26
CA PHE A 6 0.21 9.07 0.69
C PHE A 6 0.22 9.33 -0.81
N THR A 7 -0.54 8.55 -1.57
CA THR A 7 -0.75 8.74 -3.01
C THR A 7 -2.10 9.38 -3.29
N SER A 8 -2.28 9.91 -4.50
CA SER A 8 -3.58 10.36 -5.00
C SER A 8 -4.59 9.22 -5.16
N ASP A 9 -4.08 7.98 -5.26
CA ASP A 9 -4.88 6.78 -5.52
C ASP A 9 -5.33 6.10 -4.23
N HIS A 10 -5.33 6.86 -3.12
CA HIS A 10 -5.76 6.41 -1.80
C HIS A 10 -4.94 5.26 -1.23
N GLU A 11 -3.64 5.24 -1.51
CA GLU A 11 -2.66 4.33 -0.93
C GLU A 11 -1.71 5.07 0.02
N TRP A 12 -1.06 4.32 0.90
CA TRP A 12 -0.02 4.84 1.78
C TRP A 12 1.22 3.95 1.75
N LEU A 13 2.37 4.56 2.04
CA LEU A 13 3.67 3.89 2.13
C LEU A 13 4.38 4.32 3.40
N ARG A 14 4.70 3.38 4.30
CA ARG A 14 5.54 3.61 5.47
C ARG A 14 6.94 3.09 5.19
N VAL A 15 7.91 4.00 5.12
CA VAL A 15 9.30 3.69 4.80
C VAL A 15 10.14 3.70 6.06
N GLU A 16 10.83 2.58 6.32
CA GLU A 16 11.74 2.38 7.43
C GLU A 16 12.98 1.63 6.94
N GLY A 17 14.15 2.26 7.04
CA GLY A 17 15.43 1.57 6.78
C GLY A 17 15.59 1.00 5.36
N GLY A 18 14.94 1.59 4.36
CA GLY A 18 14.97 1.12 2.97
C GLY A 18 13.89 0.10 2.61
N THR A 19 13.08 -0.33 3.59
CA THR A 19 11.89 -1.16 3.36
C THR A 19 10.65 -0.29 3.42
N ALA A 20 9.75 -0.45 2.45
CA ALA A 20 8.45 0.21 2.44
C ALA A 20 7.34 -0.80 2.70
N THR A 21 6.51 -0.54 3.71
CA THR A 21 5.23 -1.21 3.90
C THR A 21 4.17 -0.40 3.16
N VAL A 22 3.35 -1.05 2.35
CA VAL A 22 2.31 -0.41 1.54
C VAL A 22 0.93 -0.90 1.92
N GLY A 23 -0.09 -0.06 1.73
CA GLY A 23 -1.48 -0.43 1.95
C GLY A 23 -2.44 0.62 1.39
N ILE A 24 -3.74 0.35 1.48
CA ILE A 24 -4.79 1.30 1.13
C ILE A 24 -5.16 2.15 2.34
N THR A 25 -5.59 3.39 2.09
CA THR A 25 -6.05 4.33 3.12
C THR A 25 -7.43 3.96 3.65
N ASP A 26 -7.81 4.56 4.77
CA ASP A 26 -9.13 4.37 5.38
C ASP A 26 -10.28 4.77 4.42
N TYR A 27 -10.08 5.84 3.65
CA TYR A 27 -11.04 6.25 2.62
C TYR A 27 -11.23 5.20 1.51
N ALA A 28 -10.19 4.45 1.16
CA ALA A 28 -10.29 3.40 0.16
C ALA A 28 -11.02 2.16 0.70
N GLN A 29 -10.77 1.77 1.96
CA GLN A 29 -11.44 0.60 2.54
C GLN A 29 -12.94 0.86 2.78
N GLU A 30 -13.34 2.08 3.17
CA GLU A 30 -14.75 2.45 3.28
C GLU A 30 -15.51 2.34 1.94
N GLN A 31 -14.86 2.64 0.81
CA GLN A 31 -15.46 2.51 -0.52
C GLN A 31 -15.57 1.06 -1.00
N LEU A 32 -14.65 0.19 -0.56
CA LEU A 32 -14.64 -1.23 -0.92
C LEU A 32 -15.64 -2.04 -0.08
N GLY A 33 -15.95 -1.58 1.13
CA GLY A 33 -16.80 -2.30 2.09
C GLY A 33 -16.10 -3.55 2.61
N ASP A 34 -16.85 -4.65 2.78
CA ASP A 34 -16.31 -5.89 3.31
C ASP A 34 -15.34 -6.56 2.31
N LEU A 35 -14.04 -6.48 2.60
CA LEU A 35 -12.99 -7.13 1.82
C LEU A 35 -13.03 -8.65 1.99
N VAL A 36 -13.34 -9.37 0.91
CA VAL A 36 -13.38 -10.85 0.91
C VAL A 36 -12.15 -11.51 0.31
N PHE A 37 -11.34 -10.76 -0.46
CA PHE A 37 -10.18 -11.28 -1.16
C PHE A 37 -9.16 -10.16 -1.42
N VAL A 38 -7.87 -10.51 -1.38
CA VAL A 38 -6.75 -9.64 -1.75
C VAL A 38 -5.74 -10.45 -2.55
N GLU A 39 -5.36 -9.96 -3.73
CA GLU A 39 -4.27 -10.54 -4.52
C GLU A 39 -2.97 -9.82 -4.19
N LEU A 40 -1.98 -10.57 -3.69
CA LEU A 40 -0.66 -10.05 -3.38
C LEU A 40 0.35 -10.43 -4.48
N PRO A 41 1.31 -9.56 -4.80
CA PRO A 41 2.39 -9.91 -5.70
C PRO A 41 3.27 -11.01 -5.10
N GLU A 42 3.90 -11.80 -5.98
CA GLU A 42 4.92 -12.75 -5.57
C GLU A 42 6.11 -12.06 -4.91
N THR A 43 6.70 -12.72 -3.91
CA THR A 43 7.89 -12.23 -3.22
C THR A 43 9.06 -12.08 -4.19
N GLY A 44 9.80 -10.98 -4.09
CA GLY A 44 10.95 -10.68 -4.96
C GLY A 44 10.59 -10.15 -6.35
N LYS A 45 9.30 -10.00 -6.69
CA LYS A 45 8.87 -9.39 -7.96
C LYS A 45 9.26 -7.92 -8.01
N LYS A 46 10.06 -7.54 -9.01
CA LYS A 46 10.40 -6.12 -9.25
C LYS A 46 9.20 -5.37 -9.81
N ARG A 47 8.95 -4.17 -9.29
CA ARG A 47 7.90 -3.25 -9.74
C ARG A 47 8.52 -1.90 -10.09
N ALA A 48 7.92 -1.21 -11.06
CA ALA A 48 8.16 0.19 -11.34
C ALA A 48 6.99 1.02 -10.77
N LYS A 49 7.13 2.35 -10.75
CA LYS A 49 6.01 3.23 -10.42
C LYS A 49 4.96 3.18 -11.54
N GLY A 50 3.69 3.00 -11.17
CA GLY A 50 2.56 2.83 -12.10
C GLY A 50 2.35 1.37 -12.49
#